data_AF-A0AAJ2GV22-F1
#
_entry.id   AF-A0AAJ2GV22-F1
#
_cell.length_a   1.000
_cell.length_b   1.000
_cell.length_c   1.000
_cell.angle_alpha   90.00
_cell.angle_beta   90.00
_cell.angle_gamma   90.00
#
_symmetry.space_group_name_H-M   'P 1'
#
loop_
_entity.id
_entity.type
_entity.pdbx_description
1 polymer ?
#
loop_
_entity_poly.entity_id
_entity_poly.type
_entity_poly.pdbx_seq_one_letter_code
_entity_poly.pdbx_strand_id
1 'polypeptide(L)' 'MWRSIIDAPFAQDIELAVIDDEGVHALVFPCQRIFGGWVDARGGNKLDVHPTHWRRWLAEEFHAGGRAIGH' A
#
# COMPACT_ATOMS: atom_id res chain seq x y z
N MET A 1 -6.68 10.61 -0.46
CA MET A 1 -6.28 11.11 0.86
C MET A 1 -5.30 10.13 1.48
N TRP A 2 -4.17 10.60 1.99
CA TRP A 2 -3.24 9.79 2.78
C TRP A 2 -3.79 9.56 4.19
N ARG A 3 -3.47 8.42 4.79
CA ARG A 3 -3.88 7.97 6.13
C ARG A 3 -2.64 7.61 6.94
N SER A 4 -2.75 7.69 8.27
CA SER A 4 -1.65 7.34 9.18
C SER A 4 -1.27 5.87 9.05
N ILE A 5 0.03 5.58 8.99
CA ILE A 5 0.55 4.20 8.85
C ILE A 5 0.08 3.24 9.96
N ILE A 6 -0.25 3.77 11.14
CA ILE A 6 -0.73 3.00 12.29
C ILE A 6 -2.04 2.28 11.96
N ASP A 7 -2.95 2.95 11.24
CA ASP A 7 -4.26 2.45 10.84
C ASP A 7 -4.22 1.56 9.58
N ALA A 8 -3.02 1.25 9.07
CA ALA A 8 -2.87 0.48 7.86
C ALA A 8 -3.38 -0.96 8.04
N PRO A 9 -4.29 -1.45 7.18
CA PRO A 9 -4.82 -2.79 7.26
C PRO A 9 -3.78 -3.87 6.95
N PHE A 10 -3.94 -5.03 7.56
CA PHE A 10 -3.15 -6.23 7.25
C PHE A 10 -3.66 -6.91 5.99
N ALA A 11 -2.75 -7.47 5.19
CA ALA A 11 -3.06 -8.23 3.97
C ALA A 11 -3.99 -7.50 2.97
N GLN A 12 -3.91 -6.17 2.91
CA GLN A 12 -4.61 -5.37 1.91
C GLN A 12 -3.57 -4.60 1.08
N ASP A 13 -3.81 -4.55 -0.22
CA ASP A 13 -2.97 -3.81 -1.16
C ASP A 13 -3.13 -2.31 -0.90
N ILE A 14 -2.05 -1.70 -0.45
CA ILE A 14 -1.99 -0.29 -0.12
C ILE A 14 -0.78 0.36 -0.78
N GLU A 15 -0.91 1.63 -1.09
CA GLU A 15 0.23 2.46 -1.46
C GLU A 15 0.84 3.04 -0.18
N LEU A 16 2.15 2.90 -0.03
CA LEU A 16 2.90 3.47 1.09
C LEU A 16 3.52 4.80 0.69
N ALA A 17 3.62 5.74 1.63
CA ALA A 17 4.40 6.95 1.45
C ALA A 17 5.20 7.32 2.69
N VAL A 18 6.40 7.84 2.43
CA VAL A 18 7.20 8.57 3.41
C VAL A 18 6.96 10.05 3.14
N ILE A 19 6.30 10.73 4.08
CA ILE A 19 6.14 12.18 4.06
C ILE A 19 7.14 12.76 5.05
N ASP A 20 8.06 13.58 4.55
CA ASP A 20 9.10 14.29 5.31
C ASP A 20 9.17 15.77 4.84
N ASP A 21 10.17 16.54 5.28
CA ASP A 21 10.37 17.96 4.94
C ASP A 21 10.58 18.18 3.43
N GLU A 22 11.20 17.21 2.74
CA GLU A 22 11.35 17.21 1.27
C GLU A 22 10.03 16.96 0.51
N GLY A 23 8.99 16.48 1.20
CA GLY A 23 7.67 16.24 0.63
C GLY A 23 7.25 14.77 0.67
N VAL A 24 6.44 14.36 -0.32
CA VAL A 24 5.79 13.04 -0.33
C VAL A 24 6.53 12.08 -1.26
N HIS A 25 7.15 11.06 -0.66
CA HIS A 25 7.81 9.96 -1.35
C HIS A 25 6.93 8.72 -1.31
N ALA A 26 6.05 8.59 -2.30
CA ALA A 26 5.15 7.44 -2.43
C ALA A 26 5.84 6.26 -3.16
N LEU A 27 5.60 5.04 -2.68
CA LEU A 27 5.95 3.81 -3.35
C LEU A 27 4.94 3.56 -4.48
N VAL A 28 5.40 3.57 -5.73
CA VAL A 28 4.56 3.40 -6.94
C VAL A 28 4.14 1.95 -7.20
N PHE A 29 3.99 1.15 -6.15
CA PHE A 29 3.64 -0.26 -6.21
C PHE A 29 2.81 -0.68 -4.99
N PRO A 30 1.93 -1.70 -5.13
CA PRO A 30 1.12 -2.17 -4.03
C PRO A 30 1.99 -2.86 -2.99
N CYS A 31 1.76 -2.51 -1.74
CA CYS A 31 2.44 -3.07 -0.59
C CYS A 31 1.40 -3.66 0.37
N GLN A 32 1.82 -4.65 1.16
CA GLN A 32 0.99 -5.26 2.19
C GLN A 32 1.68 -5.20 3.54
N ARG A 33 0.88 -4.91 4.58
CA ARG A 33 1.35 -4.98 5.97
C ARG A 33 1.43 -6.43 6.42
N ILE A 34 2.60 -6.83 6.90
CA ILE A 34 2.83 -8.13 7.53
C ILE A 34 3.23 -7.95 8.99
N PHE A 35 3.35 -9.06 9.71
CA PHE A 35 3.89 -9.03 11.06
C PHE A 35 5.35 -8.56 11.02
N GLY A 36 5.63 -7.42 11.65
CA GLY A 36 6.98 -6.87 11.74
C GLY A 36 7.51 -6.16 10.49
N GLY A 37 6.66 -5.79 9.53
CA GLY A 37 7.10 -4.96 8.40
C GLY A 37 6.14 -4.90 7.21
N TRP A 38 6.73 -4.70 6.04
CA TRP A 38 6.04 -4.51 4.77
C TRP A 38 6.59 -5.48 3.73
N VAL A 39 5.72 -5.91 2.82
CA VAL A 39 6.12 -6.68 1.65
C VAL A 39 5.52 -6.06 0.40
N ASP A 40 6.22 -6.17 -0.72
CA ASP A 40 5.67 -5.91 -2.04
C ASP A 40 4.56 -6.93 -2.32
N ALA A 41 3.36 -6.45 -2.66
CA ALA A 41 2.22 -7.33 -2.93
C ALA A 41 2.38 -8.09 -4.26
N ARG A 42 3.22 -7.61 -5.18
CA ARG A 42 3.41 -8.23 -6.50
C ARG A 42 4.28 -9.48 -6.45
N GLY A 43 5.37 -9.42 -5.68
CA GLY A 43 6.38 -10.49 -5.61
C GLY A 43 6.60 -11.04 -4.19
N GLY A 44 6.01 -10.45 -3.16
CA GLY A 44 6.21 -10.85 -1.77
C GLY A 44 7.57 -10.46 -1.20
N ASN A 45 8.31 -9.58 -1.86
CA ASN A 45 9.64 -9.15 -1.41
C ASN A 45 9.51 -8.31 -0.14
N LYS A 46 10.28 -8.63 0.89
CA LYS A 46 10.30 -7.83 2.12
C LYS A 46 10.87 -6.44 1.84
N LEU A 47 10.12 -5.43 2.24
CA LEU A 47 10.48 -4.03 2.09
C LEU A 47 11.06 -3.53 3.42
N ASP A 48 12.29 -3.02 3.36
CA ASP A 48 12.95 -2.35 4.48
C ASP A 48 12.70 -0.85 4.38
N VAL A 49 11.44 -0.46 4.61
CA VAL A 49 10.99 0.93 4.51
C VAL A 49 10.23 1.34 5.77
N HIS A 50 10.34 2.61 6.14
CA HIS A 50 9.64 3.22 7.26
C HIS A 50 8.61 4.26 6.78
N PRO A 51 7.49 3.81 6.17
CA PRO A 51 6.44 4.71 5.71
C PRO A 51 5.77 5.42 6.89
N THR A 52 5.44 6.69 6.71
CA THR A 52 4.68 7.47 7.68
C THR A 52 3.18 7.45 7.37
N HIS A 53 2.84 7.25 6.10
CA HIS A 53 1.48 7.28 5.61
C HIS A 53 1.19 6.14 4.62
N TRP A 54 -0.10 5.87 4.43
CA TRP A 54 -0.61 4.93 3.43
C TRP A 54 -1.89 5.44 2.78
N ARG A 55 -2.27 4.86 1.65
CA ARG A 55 -3.62 4.98 1.09
C ARG A 55 -3.99 3.67 0.40
N ARG A 56 -5.28 3.46 0.16
CA ARG A 56 -5.72 2.29 -0.63
C ARG A 56 -5.01 2.33 -1.98
N TRP A 57 -4.42 1.19 -2.37
CA TRP A 57 -3.90 1.03 -3.71
C TRP A 57 -5.09 1.02 -4.66
N LEU A 58 -5.23 2.10 -5.44
CA LEU A 58 -6.19 2.16 -6.53
C LEU A 58 -5.49 1.53 -7.73
N ALA A 59 -5.43 0.21 -7.76
CA ALA A 59 -5.18 -0.48 -9.02
C ALA A 59 -6.32 -0.05 -9.94
N GLU A 60 -6.06 0.90 -10.84
CA GLU A 60 -6.96 1.18 -11.94
C GLU A 60 -6.99 -0.08 -12.80
N GLU A 61 -7.92 -0.99 -12.48
CA GLU A 61 -8.46 -2.08 -13.32
C GLU A 61 -7.45 -2.94 -14.11
N PHE A 62 -6.14 -2.93 -13.83
CA PHE A 62 -5.20 -3.82 -14.51
C PHE A 62 -5.13 -5.18 -13.79
N HIS A 63 -6.24 -5.91 -13.97
CA HIS A 63 -6.43 -7.37 -13.91
C HIS A 63 -5.66 -8.16 -12.85
N ALA A 64 -6.35 -8.46 -11.75
CA ALA A 64 -6.36 -9.79 -11.17
C ALA A 64 -7.74 -10.08 -10.51
N GLY A 65 -8.74 -10.27 -11.38
CA GLY A 65 -10.02 -10.97 -11.18
C GLY A 65 -10.69 -11.02 -9.79
N GLY A 66 -11.85 -10.36 -9.69
CA GLY A 66 -12.95 -10.95 -8.92
C GLY A 66 -13.88 -9.99 -8.18
N ARG A 67 -14.79 -9.33 -8.94
CA ARG A 67 -16.26 -9.39 -8.76
C ARG A 67 -16.90 -8.02 -8.89
N ALA A 68 -17.42 -7.77 -10.09
CA ALA A 68 -18.55 -6.89 -10.28
C ALA A 68 -19.73 -7.38 -9.42
N ILE A 69 -20.15 -6.54 -8.47
CA ILE A 69 -21.52 -6.40 -7.99
C ILE A 69 -21.68 -4.88 -7.83
N GLY A 70 -22.59 -4.14 -8.45
CA GLY A 70 -23.88 -4.43 -9.07
C GLY A 70 -24.82 -3.35 -8.54
N HIS A 71 -25.38 -2.49 -9.42
CA HIS A 71 -26.80 -2.11 -9.47
C HIS A 71 -27.06 -1.17 -10.66
#